data_AF-A0A843W7E3-F1
#
_entry.id   AF-A0A843W7E3-F1
#
_cell.length_a   1.000
_cell.length_b   1.000
_cell.length_c   1.000
_cell.angle_alpha   90.00
_cell.angle_beta   90.00
_cell.angle_gamma   90.00
#
_symmetry.space_group_name_H-M   'P 1'
#
loop_
_entity.id
_entity.type
_entity.pdbx_description
1 polymer ?
#
loop_
_entity_poly.entity_id
_entity_poly.type
_entity_poly.pdbx_seq_one_letter_code
_entity_poly.pdbx_strand_id
1 'polypeptide(L)'
;MGGGPCSSLGEAAGGSCRILAAWWRRMEASLNRAVARTPVGRYFKLESRKSTFTRELRAGAATFLTMAYIISLNAAILADSGGTCTAADCSPPFAAELGHLGNLTGDGAGAQSGHHRSVHSHENCKFVPNDGYQKCLDRTRSDLVVATVVSAMAGCLAMGSLANLPLALAPGMGANTYFVYNLVGLHGSGPVPYRTALAVVLVEGCVFFVLSATGLRGRLARLIPRPIRLAAAAGIGLFLAFVGLQGHQGVGLVGPSPVTLVTLSACAHVDPLTGMCTGGKMRSPTFWLGFSGFLLASFCMVKEIKGGMIYGVLFVTLVSWVRGTAVTAFPDTPVGRRSYDYFSKVVDFHSIESTAGAISFSGFNRSEVWTALATLLYVDILDTTGTMYSLAELGGFVDETKGSFEGEYMAFLVDGGATVLGSALGSSTVTTYVESTAGIKEGGRTGITAITVGLCFLLSLFFTPLLTSVPPWAVGPALVLVGAMMMAGVAREVDWGSPGDALPAVVTMLLMPLTYSIANGIIGGLALYVALRLYDWAAAAARWVAEMRRVMREAQNQVSAAGGDAPSTPV
;
A
#
# COMPACT_ATOMS: atom_id res chain seq x y z
N MET A 1 12.00 22.39 11.36
CA MET A 1 12.76 23.28 12.29
C MET A 1 13.65 22.49 13.25
N GLY A 2 14.88 22.96 13.48
CA GLY A 2 15.85 22.41 14.44
C GLY A 2 15.61 22.89 15.87
N GLY A 3 14.40 22.72 16.39
CA GLY A 3 14.09 23.01 17.79
C GLY A 3 14.58 21.87 18.67
N GLY A 4 15.61 22.11 19.48
CA GLY A 4 15.85 21.30 20.67
C GLY A 4 14.67 21.42 21.65
N PRO A 5 14.66 20.65 22.76
CA PRO A 5 13.52 20.49 23.68
C PRO A 5 13.10 21.76 24.47
N CYS A 6 13.42 22.96 24.00
CA CYS A 6 13.33 24.19 24.77
C CYS A 6 12.70 25.37 24.00
N SER A 7 11.94 25.13 22.94
CA SER A 7 11.30 26.21 22.16
C SER A 7 10.02 26.78 22.80
N SER A 8 9.58 26.32 23.98
CA SER A 8 8.29 26.73 24.57
C SER A 8 8.33 27.14 26.05
N LEU A 9 9.49 27.44 26.64
CA LEU A 9 9.58 27.83 28.06
C LEU A 9 10.15 29.25 28.21
N GLY A 10 9.36 30.11 28.88
CA GLY A 10 9.60 31.54 29.08
C GLY A 10 10.86 31.90 29.88
N GLU A 11 11.13 33.20 29.91
CA GLU A 11 12.42 33.87 30.17
C GLU A 11 13.12 33.57 31.51
N ALA A 12 12.49 32.87 32.46
CA ALA A 12 13.10 32.52 33.76
C ALA A 12 13.98 31.25 33.72
N ALA A 13 13.92 30.43 32.66
CA ALA A 13 14.73 29.20 32.50
C ALA A 13 15.96 29.35 31.58
N GLY A 14 16.28 30.59 31.16
CA GLY A 14 17.11 30.88 29.99
C GLY A 14 18.60 30.54 30.07
N GLY A 15 19.21 30.49 31.27
CA GLY A 15 20.65 30.22 31.42
C GLY A 15 21.00 28.74 31.21
N SER A 16 20.44 27.87 32.04
CA SER A 16 20.71 26.42 32.00
C SER A 16 20.18 25.77 30.72
N CYS A 17 19.03 26.20 30.19
CA CYS A 17 18.50 25.69 28.92
C CYS A 17 19.37 26.08 27.72
N ARG A 18 19.94 27.30 27.67
CA ARG A 18 20.87 27.70 26.60
C ARG A 18 22.18 26.93 26.67
N ILE A 19 22.70 26.66 27.87
CA ILE A 19 23.91 25.84 28.07
C ILE A 19 23.66 24.40 27.64
N LEU A 20 22.53 23.80 28.03
CA LEU A 20 22.13 22.45 27.62
C LEU A 20 21.93 22.35 26.10
N ALA A 21 21.26 23.34 25.49
CA ALA A 21 21.07 23.39 24.03
C ALA A 21 22.38 23.62 23.26
N ALA A 22 23.34 24.37 23.82
CA ALA A 22 24.66 24.55 23.23
C ALA A 22 25.51 23.28 23.38
N TRP A 23 25.47 22.63 24.55
CA TRP A 23 26.14 21.35 24.80
C TRP A 23 25.60 20.24 23.89
N TRP A 24 24.29 20.13 23.75
CA TRP A 24 23.63 19.18 22.85
C TRP A 24 24.05 19.39 21.39
N ARG A 25 24.05 20.64 20.90
CA ARG A 25 24.52 20.97 19.54
C ARG A 25 25.99 20.62 19.32
N ARG A 26 26.84 20.84 20.32
CA ARG A 26 28.27 20.46 20.25
C ARG A 26 28.46 18.96 20.20
N MET A 27 27.72 18.21 21.02
CA MET A 27 27.74 16.74 20.98
C MET A 27 27.23 16.21 19.63
N GLU A 28 26.11 16.72 19.14
CA GLU A 28 25.55 16.35 17.84
C GLU A 28 26.56 16.61 16.71
N ALA A 29 27.21 17.78 16.71
CA ALA A 29 28.24 18.11 15.73
C ALA A 29 29.52 17.27 15.88
N SER A 30 29.84 16.82 17.08
CA SER A 30 30.97 15.90 17.34
C SER A 30 30.66 14.51 16.82
N LEU A 31 29.49 13.96 17.16
CA LEU A 31 29.02 12.66 16.70
C LEU A 31 28.92 12.61 15.18
N ASN A 32 28.33 13.62 14.56
CA ASN A 32 28.21 13.69 13.09
C ASN A 32 29.57 13.71 12.40
N ARG A 33 30.55 14.46 12.92
CA ARG A 33 31.92 14.48 12.38
C ARG A 33 32.66 13.17 12.61
N ALA A 34 32.45 12.53 13.77
CA ALA A 34 33.04 11.23 14.07
C ALA A 34 32.50 10.18 13.09
N VAL A 35 31.18 10.05 12.94
CA VAL A 35 30.55 9.07 12.04
C VAL A 35 30.89 9.36 10.58
N ALA A 36 30.91 10.61 10.12
CA ALA A 36 31.26 10.93 8.73
C ALA A 36 32.65 10.43 8.32
N ARG A 37 33.61 10.40 9.25
CA ARG A 37 34.99 9.93 9.01
C ARG A 37 35.15 8.41 9.07
N THR A 38 34.16 7.70 9.61
CA THR A 38 34.19 6.22 9.69
C THR A 38 33.97 5.59 8.31
N PRO A 39 34.32 4.30 8.13
CA PRO A 39 33.95 3.54 6.93
C PRO A 39 32.45 3.56 6.65
N VAL A 40 31.61 3.61 7.70
CA VAL A 40 30.14 3.74 7.56
C VAL A 40 29.79 5.06 6.87
N GLY A 41 30.33 6.18 7.34
CA GLY A 41 30.06 7.49 6.72
C GLY A 41 30.53 7.60 5.27
N ARG A 42 31.64 6.92 4.92
CA ARG A 42 32.13 6.82 3.53
C ARG A 42 31.24 5.95 2.66
N TYR A 43 30.80 4.79 3.15
CA TYR A 43 29.90 3.88 2.42
C TYR A 43 28.58 4.56 2.06
N PHE A 44 27.95 5.22 3.05
CA PHE A 44 26.70 5.93 2.87
C PHE A 44 26.84 7.28 2.15
N LYS A 45 28.06 7.68 1.77
CA LYS A 45 28.33 8.93 1.03
C LYS A 45 27.77 10.17 1.73
N LEU A 46 27.84 10.23 3.07
CA LEU A 46 27.22 11.29 3.89
C LEU A 46 27.68 12.71 3.47
N GLU A 47 28.99 12.89 3.28
CA GLU A 47 29.55 14.19 2.88
C GLU A 47 29.13 14.60 1.45
N SER A 48 29.17 13.68 0.49
CA SER A 48 28.82 14.00 -0.91
C SER A 48 27.33 14.26 -1.10
N ARG A 49 26.46 13.60 -0.30
CA ARG A 49 25.01 13.82 -0.30
C ARG A 49 24.56 14.99 0.59
N LYS A 50 25.51 15.70 1.21
CA LYS A 50 25.26 16.85 2.11
C LYS A 50 24.32 16.50 3.29
N SER A 51 24.46 15.30 3.84
CA SER A 51 23.65 14.82 4.97
C SER A 51 24.49 14.50 6.21
N THR A 52 23.83 14.36 7.36
CA THR A 52 24.46 14.06 8.65
C THR A 52 23.78 12.87 9.32
N PHE A 53 24.53 12.10 10.11
CA PHE A 53 24.00 10.90 10.77
C PHE A 53 22.74 11.18 11.61
N THR A 54 22.74 12.24 12.43
CA THR A 54 21.56 12.60 13.23
C THR A 54 20.37 13.07 12.39
N ARG A 55 20.62 13.67 11.22
CA ARG A 55 19.56 14.05 10.28
C ARG A 55 18.92 12.81 9.66
N GLU A 56 19.72 11.83 9.27
CA GLU A 56 19.23 10.55 8.75
C GLU A 56 18.42 9.78 9.79
N LEU A 57 18.87 9.72 11.06
CA LEU A 57 18.09 9.09 12.14
C LEU A 57 16.73 9.78 12.34
N ARG A 58 16.70 11.12 12.31
CA ARG A 58 15.47 11.89 12.45
C ARG A 58 14.55 11.74 11.25
N ALA A 59 15.10 11.71 10.05
CA ALA A 59 14.37 11.44 8.82
C ALA A 59 13.75 10.04 8.86
N GLY A 60 14.51 9.03 9.29
CA GLY A 60 14.02 7.66 9.44
C GLY A 60 12.92 7.55 10.48
N ALA A 61 13.08 8.20 11.63
CA ALA A 61 12.02 8.28 12.64
C ALA A 61 10.76 8.95 12.08
N ALA A 62 10.90 10.05 11.32
CA ALA A 62 9.76 10.72 10.69
C ALA A 62 9.04 9.82 9.67
N THR A 63 9.79 9.12 8.81
CA THR A 63 9.24 8.14 7.85
C THR A 63 8.52 7.01 8.57
N PHE A 64 9.14 6.40 9.58
CA PHE A 64 8.51 5.32 10.36
C PHE A 64 7.21 5.79 11.01
N LEU A 65 7.22 6.97 11.62
CA LEU A 65 6.06 7.57 12.25
C LEU A 65 4.91 7.76 11.24
N THR A 66 5.20 8.18 10.01
CA THR A 66 4.18 8.28 8.96
C THR A 66 3.69 6.91 8.43
N MET A 67 4.48 5.84 8.60
CA MET A 67 4.20 4.49 8.10
C MET A 67 3.68 3.52 9.17
N ALA A 68 3.74 3.87 10.46
CA ALA A 68 3.46 2.95 11.56
C ALA A 68 2.04 2.36 11.50
N TYR A 69 1.09 3.07 10.89
CA TYR A 69 -0.29 2.59 10.72
C TYR A 69 -0.38 1.32 9.85
N ILE A 70 0.59 1.07 8.97
CA ILE A 70 0.62 -0.09 8.06
C ILE A 70 0.67 -1.40 8.83
N ILE A 71 1.30 -1.41 10.01
CA ILE A 71 1.44 -2.60 10.84
C ILE A 71 0.05 -3.20 11.14
N SER A 72 -0.86 -2.36 11.61
CA SER A 72 -2.23 -2.75 11.94
C SER A 72 -3.10 -2.88 10.68
N LEU A 73 -2.89 -2.00 9.70
CA LEU A 73 -3.75 -1.91 8.54
C LEU A 73 -3.58 -3.08 7.56
N ASN A 74 -2.34 -3.47 7.27
CA ASN A 74 -2.09 -4.61 6.37
C ASN A 74 -2.74 -5.87 6.93
N ALA A 75 -2.55 -6.12 8.23
CA ALA A 75 -3.18 -7.25 8.91
C ALA A 75 -4.71 -7.19 8.89
N ALA A 76 -5.30 -5.99 9.06
CA ALA A 76 -6.75 -5.81 8.98
C ALA A 76 -7.30 -6.11 7.58
N ILE A 77 -6.65 -5.60 6.52
CA ILE A 77 -7.08 -5.86 5.14
C ILE A 77 -6.90 -7.33 4.79
N LEU A 78 -5.73 -7.92 5.06
CA LEU A 78 -5.49 -9.32 4.74
C LEU A 78 -6.39 -10.28 5.52
N ALA A 79 -6.77 -9.95 6.75
CA ALA A 79 -7.72 -10.74 7.53
C ALA A 79 -9.14 -10.78 6.92
N ASP A 80 -9.55 -9.75 6.17
CA ASP A 80 -10.85 -9.75 5.47
C ASP A 80 -10.95 -10.85 4.40
N SER A 81 -9.82 -11.36 3.91
CA SER A 81 -9.81 -12.53 3.02
C SER A 81 -10.20 -13.83 3.72
N GLY A 82 -10.30 -13.84 5.05
CA GLY A 82 -10.38 -15.05 5.86
C GLY A 82 -9.02 -15.69 6.15
N GLY A 83 -7.95 -15.26 5.46
CA GLY A 83 -6.61 -15.79 5.61
C GLY A 83 -6.57 -17.31 5.49
N THR A 84 -5.97 -17.98 6.48
CA THR A 84 -5.92 -19.45 6.52
C THR A 84 -7.15 -20.10 7.14
N CYS A 85 -8.12 -19.32 7.62
CA CYS A 85 -9.31 -19.80 8.29
C CYS A 85 -10.31 -20.40 7.30
N THR A 86 -10.99 -21.45 7.74
CA THR A 86 -11.96 -22.19 6.92
C THR A 86 -13.27 -22.39 7.68
N ALA A 87 -14.27 -22.94 6.99
CA ALA A 87 -15.54 -23.30 7.63
C ALA A 87 -15.38 -24.37 8.74
N ALA A 88 -14.24 -25.07 8.79
CA ALA A 88 -13.94 -26.03 9.84
C ALA A 88 -13.61 -25.39 11.20
N ASP A 89 -13.20 -24.11 11.19
CA ASP A 89 -12.86 -23.38 12.42
C ASP A 89 -14.11 -22.81 13.13
N CYS A 90 -15.30 -22.96 12.53
CA CYS A 90 -16.55 -22.52 13.11
C CYS A 90 -16.96 -23.40 14.30
N SER A 91 -17.30 -22.77 15.43
CA SER A 91 -17.81 -23.48 16.60
C SER A 91 -19.30 -23.82 16.44
N PRO A 92 -19.75 -25.06 16.78
CA PRO A 92 -21.19 -25.35 16.91
C PRO A 92 -21.80 -24.58 18.11
N PRO A 93 -23.09 -24.17 18.07
CA PRO A 93 -24.18 -24.73 17.27
C PRO A 93 -24.87 -23.71 16.32
N PHE A 94 -24.85 -23.95 15.01
CA PHE A 94 -25.73 -23.23 14.07
C PHE A 94 -27.11 -23.91 13.92
N ALA A 95 -27.30 -25.09 14.54
CA ALA A 95 -28.52 -25.89 14.42
C ALA A 95 -29.58 -25.65 15.52
N ALA A 96 -29.29 -24.85 16.57
CA ALA A 96 -30.22 -24.68 17.69
C ALA A 96 -31.21 -23.50 17.52
N GLU A 97 -30.84 -22.42 16.83
CA GLU A 97 -31.75 -21.25 16.69
C GLU A 97 -32.64 -21.27 15.44
N LEU A 98 -32.25 -21.96 14.36
CA LEU A 98 -33.15 -22.11 13.21
C LEU A 98 -34.33 -23.05 13.49
N GLY A 99 -34.26 -23.86 14.56
CA GLY A 99 -35.34 -24.73 15.01
C GLY A 99 -36.50 -23.98 15.69
N HIS A 100 -36.28 -22.75 16.17
CA HIS A 100 -37.33 -21.99 16.85
C HIS A 100 -38.18 -21.10 15.92
N LEU A 101 -37.70 -20.79 14.71
CA LEU A 101 -38.50 -20.12 13.68
C LEU A 101 -39.29 -21.10 12.80
N GLY A 102 -38.94 -22.38 12.81
CA GLY A 102 -39.69 -23.44 12.11
C GLY A 102 -40.98 -23.87 12.80
N ASN A 103 -41.25 -23.38 14.03
CA ASN A 103 -42.43 -23.78 14.80
C ASN A 103 -43.55 -22.72 14.80
N LEU A 104 -43.46 -21.69 13.96
CA LEU A 104 -44.48 -20.64 13.81
C LEU A 104 -45.12 -20.53 12.43
N THR A 105 -44.80 -21.43 11.49
CA THR A 105 -45.56 -21.59 10.26
C THR A 105 -46.00 -23.04 10.14
N GLY A 106 -47.14 -23.35 10.75
CA GLY A 106 -47.96 -24.44 10.26
C GLY A 106 -48.41 -24.08 8.84
N ASP A 107 -47.97 -24.87 7.86
CA ASP A 107 -48.84 -25.46 6.85
C ASP A 107 -47.99 -26.34 5.92
N GLY A 108 -48.48 -27.55 5.68
CA GLY A 108 -47.75 -28.62 5.06
C GLY A 108 -47.55 -28.46 3.56
N ALA A 109 -46.38 -28.87 3.08
CA ALA A 109 -46.20 -29.49 1.76
C ALA A 109 -44.80 -30.12 1.65
N GLY A 110 -44.76 -31.42 1.34
CA GLY A 110 -43.69 -32.05 0.56
C GLY A 110 -42.36 -32.35 1.25
N ALA A 111 -42.28 -33.53 1.88
CA ALA A 111 -41.01 -34.19 2.15
C ALA A 111 -40.36 -34.65 0.83
N GLN A 112 -39.19 -34.09 0.46
CA GLN A 112 -38.24 -34.71 -0.47
C GLN A 112 -36.82 -34.14 -0.31
N SER A 113 -35.86 -35.05 -0.10
CA SER A 113 -34.39 -34.93 -0.26
C SER A 113 -33.57 -34.10 0.76
N GLY A 114 -33.05 -34.79 1.78
CA GLY A 114 -32.22 -34.25 2.86
C GLY A 114 -30.71 -34.47 2.72
N HIS A 115 -30.06 -33.96 1.66
CA HIS A 115 -28.59 -33.95 1.58
C HIS A 115 -27.94 -32.64 1.10
N HIS A 116 -28.71 -31.66 0.61
CA HIS A 116 -28.14 -30.40 0.10
C HIS A 116 -28.26 -29.18 1.03
N ARG A 117 -29.01 -29.27 2.14
CA ARG A 117 -29.29 -28.11 3.01
C ARG A 117 -28.23 -27.88 4.11
N SER A 118 -27.40 -28.88 4.43
CA SER A 118 -26.38 -28.79 5.49
C SER A 118 -25.07 -28.15 5.02
N VAL A 119 -24.71 -28.31 3.73
CA VAL A 119 -23.44 -27.79 3.18
C VAL A 119 -23.44 -26.26 3.10
N HIS A 120 -24.55 -25.64 2.68
CA HIS A 120 -24.67 -24.17 2.67
C HIS A 120 -24.72 -23.55 4.08
N SER A 121 -25.19 -24.27 5.09
CA SER A 121 -25.20 -23.78 6.47
C SER A 121 -23.79 -23.71 7.07
N HIS A 122 -22.85 -24.55 6.61
CA HIS A 122 -21.48 -24.57 7.11
C HIS A 122 -20.60 -23.47 6.52
N GLU A 123 -20.86 -22.97 5.31
CA GLU A 123 -20.08 -21.85 4.76
C GLU A 123 -20.57 -20.48 5.25
N ASN A 124 -21.87 -20.36 5.55
CA ASN A 124 -22.47 -19.12 6.04
C ASN A 124 -21.94 -18.70 7.43
N CYS A 125 -21.36 -19.62 8.21
CA CYS A 125 -20.76 -19.30 9.50
C CYS A 125 -19.56 -18.34 9.40
N LYS A 126 -18.98 -18.17 8.21
CA LYS A 126 -17.93 -17.18 7.96
C LYS A 126 -18.47 -15.76 7.90
N PHE A 127 -19.70 -15.58 7.41
CA PHE A 127 -20.30 -14.26 7.17
C PHE A 127 -21.19 -13.79 8.32
N VAL A 128 -21.56 -14.71 9.21
CA VAL A 128 -22.33 -14.44 10.43
C VAL A 128 -21.38 -14.46 11.63
N PRO A 129 -21.60 -13.63 12.68
CA PRO A 129 -20.77 -13.68 13.88
C PRO A 129 -20.70 -15.09 14.47
N ASN A 130 -19.52 -15.70 14.44
CA ASN A 130 -19.24 -17.03 15.00
C ASN A 130 -17.98 -16.97 15.86
N ASP A 131 -18.09 -17.40 17.11
CA ASP A 131 -16.99 -17.31 18.07
C ASP A 131 -15.75 -18.06 17.62
N GLY A 132 -15.90 -19.29 17.10
CA GLY A 132 -14.80 -20.13 16.60
C GLY A 132 -14.05 -19.49 15.44
N TYR A 133 -14.78 -19.05 14.41
CA TYR A 133 -14.19 -18.40 13.24
C TYR A 133 -13.49 -17.09 13.61
N GLN A 134 -14.09 -16.29 14.50
CA GLN A 134 -13.48 -15.06 15.00
C GLN A 134 -12.17 -15.34 15.76
N LYS A 135 -12.06 -16.44 16.52
CA LYS A 135 -10.77 -16.81 17.17
C LYS A 135 -9.68 -17.06 16.12
N CYS A 136 -10.02 -17.73 15.02
CA CYS A 136 -9.07 -17.99 13.96
C CYS A 136 -8.65 -16.68 13.26
N LEU A 137 -9.60 -15.78 13.00
CA LEU A 137 -9.31 -14.47 12.43
C LEU A 137 -8.41 -13.61 13.32
N ASP A 138 -8.66 -13.57 14.63
CA ASP A 138 -7.83 -12.83 15.59
C ASP A 138 -6.38 -13.35 15.61
N ARG A 139 -6.21 -14.68 15.56
CA ARG A 139 -4.89 -15.33 15.46
C ARG A 139 -4.20 -14.96 14.16
N THR A 140 -4.91 -15.09 13.04
CA THR A 140 -4.41 -14.75 11.70
C THR A 140 -4.01 -13.28 11.62
N ARG A 141 -4.80 -12.37 12.20
CA ARG A 141 -4.47 -10.94 12.26
C ARG A 141 -3.18 -10.69 13.04
N SER A 142 -2.97 -11.38 14.16
CA SER A 142 -1.75 -11.29 14.96
C SER A 142 -0.52 -11.81 14.21
N ASP A 143 -0.66 -12.96 13.52
CA ASP A 143 0.36 -13.51 12.63
C ASP A 143 0.74 -12.52 11.52
N LEU A 144 -0.25 -11.90 10.87
CA LEU A 144 -0.05 -10.94 9.80
C LEU A 144 0.63 -9.65 10.26
N VAL A 145 0.39 -9.20 11.50
CA VAL A 145 1.14 -8.08 12.09
C VAL A 145 2.63 -8.41 12.15
N VAL A 146 2.97 -9.60 12.67
CA VAL A 146 4.37 -10.04 12.76
C VAL A 146 4.98 -10.20 11.37
N ALA A 147 4.26 -10.81 10.42
CA ALA A 147 4.70 -10.94 9.03
C ALA A 147 4.97 -9.58 8.37
N THR A 148 4.10 -8.60 8.60
CA THR A 148 4.25 -7.21 8.12
C THR A 148 5.52 -6.57 8.66
N VAL A 149 5.74 -6.69 9.97
CA VAL A 149 6.89 -6.06 10.62
C VAL A 149 8.21 -6.70 10.19
N VAL A 150 8.28 -8.03 10.13
CA VAL A 150 9.49 -8.76 9.74
C VAL A 150 9.82 -8.51 8.26
N SER A 151 8.83 -8.55 7.37
CA SER A 151 9.04 -8.26 5.94
C SER A 151 9.45 -6.81 5.69
N ALA A 152 8.80 -5.84 6.33
CA ALA A 152 9.17 -4.43 6.24
C ALA A 152 10.56 -4.15 6.82
N MET A 153 10.91 -4.76 7.96
CA MET A 153 12.24 -4.69 8.55
C MET A 153 13.30 -5.19 7.57
N ALA A 154 13.15 -6.40 7.05
CA ALA A 154 14.11 -6.99 6.13
C ALA A 154 14.25 -6.17 4.84
N GLY A 155 13.13 -5.74 4.24
CA GLY A 155 13.12 -4.89 3.07
C GLY A 155 13.80 -3.53 3.30
N CYS A 156 13.50 -2.86 4.40
CA CYS A 156 14.11 -1.58 4.77
C CYS A 156 15.61 -1.69 5.06
N LEU A 157 16.04 -2.73 5.80
CA LEU A 157 17.45 -2.98 6.08
C LEU A 157 18.22 -3.29 4.80
N ALA A 158 17.66 -4.11 3.91
CA ALA A 158 18.26 -4.42 2.62
C ALA A 158 18.31 -3.20 1.69
N MET A 159 17.25 -2.38 1.65
CA MET A 159 17.20 -1.17 0.82
C MET A 159 18.24 -0.16 1.28
N GLY A 160 18.35 0.05 2.59
CA GLY A 160 19.33 0.95 3.14
C GLY A 160 20.77 0.44 2.97
N SER A 161 21.03 -0.84 3.23
CA SER A 161 22.38 -1.39 3.13
C SER A 161 22.85 -1.62 1.69
N LEU A 162 22.02 -2.12 0.79
CA LEU A 162 22.43 -2.50 -0.58
C LEU A 162 22.24 -1.37 -1.60
N ALA A 163 21.07 -0.73 -1.62
CA ALA A 163 20.78 0.33 -2.58
C ALA A 163 21.26 1.71 -2.10
N ASN A 164 21.46 1.88 -0.79
CA ASN A 164 21.82 3.15 -0.16
C ASN A 164 20.83 4.28 -0.55
N LEU A 165 19.53 4.01 -0.47
CA LEU A 165 18.48 4.99 -0.74
C LEU A 165 17.57 5.19 0.49
N PRO A 166 17.05 6.41 0.73
CA PRO A 166 16.18 6.72 1.87
C PRO A 166 14.73 6.25 1.63
N LEU A 167 14.57 5.04 1.08
CA LEU A 167 13.28 4.47 0.71
C LEU A 167 12.89 3.40 1.72
N ALA A 168 11.71 3.54 2.32
CA ALA A 168 11.14 2.54 3.21
C ALA A 168 10.23 1.59 2.43
N LEU A 169 10.31 0.30 2.77
CA LEU A 169 9.54 -0.77 2.16
C LEU A 169 8.58 -1.39 3.18
N ALA A 170 7.38 -1.68 2.73
CA ALA A 170 6.36 -2.38 3.50
C ALA A 170 5.36 -3.07 2.55
N PRO A 171 4.48 -3.97 3.03
CA PRO A 171 3.47 -4.63 2.18
C PRO A 171 2.55 -3.62 1.48
N GLY A 172 2.47 -3.62 0.15
CA GLY A 172 1.84 -2.57 -0.66
C GLY A 172 0.31 -2.55 -0.61
N MET A 173 -0.28 -1.49 -0.05
CA MET A 173 -1.72 -1.41 0.20
C MET A 173 -2.59 -1.68 -1.04
N GLY A 174 -2.16 -1.23 -2.22
CA GLY A 174 -2.89 -1.46 -3.47
C GLY A 174 -2.90 -2.92 -3.93
N ALA A 175 -1.75 -3.59 -3.84
CA ALA A 175 -1.64 -5.02 -4.11
C ALA A 175 -2.45 -5.83 -3.10
N ASN A 176 -2.47 -5.41 -1.83
CA ASN A 176 -3.21 -6.07 -0.75
C ASN A 176 -4.71 -6.07 -1.03
N THR A 177 -5.26 -4.95 -1.47
CA THR A 177 -6.69 -4.87 -1.79
C THR A 177 -7.06 -5.68 -3.03
N TYR A 178 -6.19 -5.72 -4.05
CA TYR A 178 -6.43 -6.62 -5.18
C TYR A 178 -6.42 -8.09 -4.72
N PHE A 179 -5.39 -8.47 -3.95
CA PHE A 179 -5.25 -9.81 -3.37
C PHE A 179 -6.48 -10.22 -2.56
N VAL A 180 -6.96 -9.36 -1.67
CA VAL A 180 -8.08 -9.69 -0.77
C VAL A 180 -9.41 -9.69 -1.51
N TYR A 181 -9.71 -8.63 -2.25
CA TYR A 181 -11.09 -8.42 -2.72
C TYR A 181 -11.35 -8.93 -4.14
N ASN A 182 -10.32 -8.99 -5.00
CA ASN A 182 -10.49 -9.48 -6.37
C ASN A 182 -10.04 -10.94 -6.52
N LEU A 183 -9.02 -11.37 -5.78
CA LEU A 183 -8.45 -12.71 -5.93
C LEU A 183 -9.02 -13.73 -4.92
N VAL A 184 -8.93 -13.43 -3.62
CA VAL A 184 -9.40 -14.34 -2.56
C VAL A 184 -10.88 -14.12 -2.23
N GLY A 185 -11.37 -12.90 -2.39
CA GLY A 185 -12.70 -12.48 -1.96
C GLY A 185 -12.85 -12.39 -0.44
N LEU A 186 -13.90 -11.71 0.00
CA LEU A 186 -14.23 -11.60 1.42
C LEU A 186 -14.45 -12.99 2.01
N HIS A 187 -13.70 -13.34 3.06
CA HIS A 187 -13.72 -14.65 3.73
C HIS A 187 -13.54 -15.87 2.81
N GLY A 188 -12.83 -15.70 1.69
CA GLY A 188 -12.52 -16.77 0.74
C GLY A 188 -13.66 -17.08 -0.22
N SER A 189 -14.55 -16.12 -0.48
CA SER A 189 -15.65 -16.23 -1.46
C SER A 189 -15.22 -16.08 -2.92
N GLY A 190 -13.97 -15.70 -3.17
CA GLY A 190 -13.43 -15.46 -4.50
C GLY A 190 -13.00 -16.73 -5.25
N PRO A 191 -12.48 -16.56 -6.48
CA PRO A 191 -12.12 -17.67 -7.36
C PRO A 191 -10.93 -18.51 -6.86
N VAL A 192 -10.01 -17.90 -6.09
CA VAL A 192 -8.76 -18.53 -5.69
C VAL A 192 -8.64 -18.57 -4.16
N PRO A 193 -8.33 -19.73 -3.55
CA PRO A 193 -8.16 -19.82 -2.10
C PRO A 193 -6.89 -19.08 -1.66
N TYR A 194 -6.90 -18.53 -0.45
CA TYR A 194 -5.81 -17.74 0.13
C TYR A 194 -4.41 -18.39 -0.01
N ARG A 195 -4.29 -19.69 0.24
CA ARG A 195 -3.01 -20.43 0.14
C ARG A 195 -2.45 -20.46 -1.29
N THR A 196 -3.32 -20.55 -2.29
CA THR A 196 -2.93 -20.48 -3.70
C THR A 196 -2.63 -19.05 -4.09
N ALA A 197 -3.38 -18.08 -3.58
CA ALA A 197 -3.09 -16.66 -3.81
C ALA A 197 -1.71 -16.27 -3.27
N LEU A 198 -1.31 -16.74 -2.08
CA LEU A 198 0.06 -16.55 -1.56
C LEU A 198 1.13 -17.18 -2.46
N ALA A 199 0.83 -18.35 -3.04
CA ALA A 199 1.72 -18.99 -4.01
C ALA A 199 1.88 -18.16 -5.30
N VAL A 200 0.82 -17.48 -5.75
CA VAL A 200 0.89 -16.54 -6.86
C VAL A 200 1.81 -15.38 -6.53
N VAL A 201 1.67 -14.76 -5.35
CA VAL A 201 2.55 -13.65 -4.90
C VAL A 201 4.00 -14.12 -4.77
N LEU A 202 4.25 -15.34 -4.29
CA LEU A 202 5.61 -15.90 -4.23
C LEU A 202 6.22 -16.06 -5.63
N VAL A 203 5.46 -16.64 -6.58
CA VAL A 203 5.93 -16.82 -7.96
C VAL A 203 6.13 -15.47 -8.64
N GLU A 204 5.22 -14.53 -8.42
CA GLU A 204 5.33 -13.15 -8.88
C GLU A 204 6.62 -12.49 -8.36
N GLY A 205 6.87 -12.53 -7.05
CA GLY A 205 8.11 -12.04 -6.44
C GLY A 205 9.37 -12.67 -7.02
N CYS A 206 9.36 -13.98 -7.26
CA CYS A 206 10.47 -14.69 -7.91
C CYS A 206 10.69 -14.20 -9.35
N VAL A 207 9.61 -14.06 -10.14
CA VAL A 207 9.68 -13.51 -11.49
C VAL A 207 10.21 -12.08 -11.44
N PHE A 208 9.72 -11.26 -10.52
CA PHE A 208 10.21 -9.89 -10.28
C PHE A 208 11.68 -9.82 -9.95
N PHE A 209 12.14 -10.70 -9.06
CA PHE A 209 13.54 -10.77 -8.68
C PHE A 209 14.42 -11.11 -9.90
N VAL A 210 14.00 -12.08 -10.73
CA VAL A 210 14.72 -12.46 -11.96
C VAL A 210 14.68 -11.34 -13.02
N LEU A 211 13.52 -10.69 -13.20
CA LEU A 211 13.38 -9.55 -14.11
C LEU A 211 14.22 -8.33 -13.69
N SER A 212 14.36 -8.13 -12.38
CA SER A 212 15.23 -7.10 -11.81
C SER A 212 16.70 -7.48 -11.98
N ALA A 213 17.05 -8.74 -11.72
CA ALA A 213 18.41 -9.26 -11.87
C ALA A 213 18.92 -9.19 -13.32
N THR A 214 18.04 -9.39 -14.30
CA THR A 214 18.36 -9.25 -15.74
C THR A 214 18.35 -7.80 -16.24
N GLY A 215 17.94 -6.84 -15.40
CA GLY A 215 17.83 -5.42 -15.77
C GLY A 215 16.67 -5.11 -16.73
N LEU A 216 15.79 -6.07 -17.00
CA LEU A 216 14.64 -5.87 -17.88
C LEU A 216 13.61 -4.92 -17.25
N ARG A 217 13.47 -4.93 -15.93
CA ARG A 217 12.53 -4.07 -15.19
C ARG A 217 12.76 -2.58 -15.45
N GLY A 218 14.01 -2.12 -15.39
CA GLY A 218 14.35 -0.71 -15.69
C GLY A 218 14.06 -0.32 -17.14
N ARG A 219 14.10 -1.27 -18.09
CA ARG A 219 13.69 -1.02 -19.49
C ARG A 219 12.18 -0.94 -19.62
N LEU A 220 11.44 -1.84 -18.96
CA LEU A 220 9.98 -1.86 -18.95
C LEU A 220 9.41 -0.60 -18.29
N ALA A 221 10.02 -0.14 -17.20
CA ALA A 221 9.73 1.13 -16.53
C ALA A 221 9.73 2.33 -17.49
N ARG A 222 10.64 2.34 -18.46
CA ARG A 222 10.78 3.44 -19.45
C ARG A 222 9.73 3.40 -20.55
N LEU A 223 9.07 2.25 -20.76
CA LEU A 223 8.00 2.14 -21.76
C LEU A 223 6.69 2.79 -21.29
N ILE A 224 6.54 3.03 -19.98
CA ILE A 224 5.31 3.58 -19.41
C ILE A 224 5.31 5.11 -19.55
N PRO A 225 4.31 5.69 -20.25
CA PRO A 225 4.20 7.13 -20.42
C PRO A 225 4.14 7.88 -19.08
N ARG A 226 4.81 9.04 -19.02
CA ARG A 226 4.86 9.90 -17.83
C ARG A 226 3.46 10.23 -17.27
N PRO A 227 2.43 10.60 -18.07
CA PRO A 227 1.11 10.94 -17.53
C PRO A 227 0.45 9.77 -16.80
N ILE A 228 0.61 8.54 -17.31
CA ILE A 228 0.02 7.33 -16.70
C ILE A 228 0.75 6.97 -15.42
N ARG A 229 2.09 7.11 -15.40
CA ARG A 229 2.89 6.85 -14.19
C ARG A 229 2.49 7.77 -13.04
N LEU A 230 2.32 9.06 -13.34
CA LEU A 230 1.86 10.06 -12.37
C LEU A 230 0.40 9.80 -11.96
N ALA A 231 -0.48 9.57 -12.93
CA ALA A 231 -1.88 9.28 -12.65
C ALA A 231 -2.09 7.97 -11.88
N ALA A 232 -1.21 6.98 -12.04
CA ALA A 232 -1.27 5.73 -11.29
C ALA A 232 -1.04 5.98 -9.79
N ALA A 233 0.00 6.74 -9.42
CA ALA A 233 0.23 7.11 -8.03
C ALA A 233 -0.93 7.92 -7.42
N ALA A 234 -1.48 8.89 -8.18
CA ALA A 234 -2.65 9.65 -7.75
C ALA A 234 -3.92 8.78 -7.63
N GLY A 235 -4.11 7.83 -8.56
CA GLY A 235 -5.22 6.88 -8.56
C GLY A 235 -5.17 5.89 -7.40
N ILE A 236 -3.98 5.40 -7.05
CA ILE A 236 -3.75 4.58 -5.85
C ILE A 236 -4.12 5.39 -4.61
N GLY A 237 -3.71 6.66 -4.53
CA GLY A 237 -4.12 7.55 -3.44
C GLY A 237 -5.63 7.70 -3.33
N LEU A 238 -6.32 7.93 -4.45
CA LEU A 238 -7.79 8.06 -4.48
C LEU A 238 -8.48 6.74 -4.09
N PHE A 239 -7.93 5.60 -4.51
CA PHE A 239 -8.40 4.28 -4.14
C PHE A 239 -8.26 4.03 -2.63
N LEU A 240 -7.11 4.38 -2.01
CA LEU A 240 -6.92 4.28 -0.57
C LEU A 240 -7.86 5.21 0.21
N ALA A 241 -8.07 6.44 -0.27
CA ALA A 241 -9.03 7.34 0.33
C ALA A 241 -10.45 6.76 0.28
N PHE A 242 -10.83 6.15 -0.85
CA PHE A 242 -12.12 5.47 -0.99
C PHE A 242 -12.27 4.30 -0.01
N VAL A 243 -11.25 3.45 0.13
CA VAL A 243 -11.22 2.34 1.13
C VAL A 243 -11.34 2.89 2.55
N GLY A 244 -10.65 3.98 2.89
CA GLY A 244 -10.72 4.62 4.21
C GLY A 244 -12.08 5.26 4.53
N LEU A 245 -12.91 5.52 3.52
CA LEU A 245 -14.29 5.99 3.70
C LEU A 245 -15.30 4.86 3.88
N GLN A 246 -14.96 3.62 3.51
CA GLN A 246 -15.85 2.47 3.64
C GLN A 246 -15.95 1.96 5.08
N GLY A 247 -16.96 1.11 5.35
CA GLY A 247 -17.22 0.56 6.68
C GLY A 247 -16.23 -0.49 7.16
N HIS A 248 -15.71 -1.34 6.26
CA HIS A 248 -14.86 -2.48 6.63
C HIS A 248 -13.51 -2.04 7.22
N GLN A 249 -12.87 -1.04 6.59
CA GLN A 249 -11.49 -0.62 6.91
C GLN A 249 -11.40 0.84 7.36
N GLY A 250 -12.54 1.53 7.43
CA GLY A 250 -12.58 2.98 7.45
C GLY A 250 -13.56 3.57 8.46
N VAL A 251 -13.91 4.83 8.22
CA VAL A 251 -14.89 5.56 9.05
C VAL A 251 -16.34 5.16 8.79
N GLY A 252 -16.58 4.43 7.70
CA GLY A 252 -17.93 4.00 7.31
C GLY A 252 -18.84 5.11 6.79
N LEU A 253 -18.29 6.17 6.19
CA LEU A 253 -19.06 7.25 5.56
C LEU A 253 -19.73 6.82 4.25
N VAL A 254 -19.07 5.92 3.49
CA VAL A 254 -19.56 5.38 2.22
C VAL A 254 -19.95 3.92 2.40
N GLY A 255 -21.15 3.55 1.93
CA GLY A 255 -21.67 2.20 2.01
C GLY A 255 -22.37 1.75 0.71
N PRO A 256 -22.64 0.44 0.57
CA PRO A 256 -23.24 -0.12 -0.62
C PRO A 256 -24.71 0.29 -0.79
N SER A 257 -25.13 0.48 -2.04
CA SER A 257 -26.51 0.75 -2.43
C SER A 257 -26.87 -0.02 -3.70
N PRO A 258 -28.00 -0.74 -3.75
CA PRO A 258 -28.39 -1.51 -4.93
C PRO A 258 -28.76 -0.63 -6.13
N VAL A 259 -29.05 0.66 -5.92
CA VAL A 259 -29.48 1.59 -6.98
C VAL A 259 -28.33 2.46 -7.49
N THR A 260 -27.43 2.88 -6.60
CA THR A 260 -26.39 3.87 -6.90
C THR A 260 -24.98 3.34 -6.75
N LEU A 261 -24.82 2.05 -6.44
CA LEU A 261 -23.58 1.36 -6.02
C LEU A 261 -23.04 1.87 -4.68
N VAL A 262 -22.89 3.18 -4.51
CA VAL A 262 -22.44 3.86 -3.29
C VAL A 262 -23.51 4.82 -2.75
N THR A 263 -23.62 4.91 -1.42
CA THR A 263 -24.51 5.86 -0.74
C THR A 263 -23.88 6.37 0.56
N LEU A 264 -24.43 7.45 1.10
CA LEU A 264 -24.06 7.97 2.40
C LEU A 264 -24.49 6.99 3.50
N SER A 265 -23.53 6.49 4.29
CA SER A 265 -23.74 5.54 5.39
C SER A 265 -23.52 6.19 6.77
N ALA A 266 -22.60 5.66 7.57
CA ALA A 266 -22.38 6.00 8.98
C ALA A 266 -23.64 5.76 9.83
N CYS A 267 -24.25 4.59 9.64
CA CYS A 267 -25.57 4.29 10.18
C CYS A 267 -25.52 3.68 11.58
N ALA A 268 -26.55 3.95 12.38
CA ALA A 268 -26.71 3.31 13.69
C ALA A 268 -26.95 1.80 13.56
N HIS A 269 -27.65 1.39 12.49
CA HIS A 269 -27.93 -0.01 12.18
C HIS A 269 -27.51 -0.32 10.74
N VAL A 270 -26.80 -1.44 10.59
CA VAL A 270 -26.27 -1.94 9.33
C VAL A 270 -26.68 -3.40 9.21
N ASP A 271 -27.07 -3.83 8.01
CA ASP A 271 -27.30 -5.24 7.72
C ASP A 271 -25.95 -5.98 7.73
N PRO A 272 -25.76 -7.02 8.58
CA PRO A 272 -24.50 -7.76 8.68
C PRO A 272 -24.10 -8.50 7.41
N LEU A 273 -25.06 -8.86 6.54
CA LEU A 273 -24.78 -9.63 5.32
C LEU A 273 -24.40 -8.73 4.15
N THR A 274 -25.12 -7.61 4.00
CA THR A 274 -24.99 -6.75 2.82
C THR A 274 -24.20 -5.47 3.09
N GLY A 275 -23.94 -5.14 4.36
CA GLY A 275 -23.32 -3.87 4.74
C GLY A 275 -24.21 -2.65 4.47
N MET A 276 -25.47 -2.86 4.09
CA MET A 276 -26.40 -1.78 3.77
C MET A 276 -26.88 -1.07 5.02
N CYS A 277 -27.06 0.24 4.90
CA CYS A 277 -27.64 1.06 5.95
C CYS A 277 -29.16 0.82 6.04
N THR A 278 -29.63 0.23 7.15
CA THR A 278 -31.06 0.00 7.39
C THR A 278 -31.73 1.17 8.11
N GLY A 279 -30.98 1.95 8.91
CA GLY A 279 -31.53 3.11 9.60
C GLY A 279 -30.50 3.99 10.30
N GLY A 280 -30.86 5.27 10.48
CA GLY A 280 -30.06 6.24 11.24
C GLY A 280 -28.77 6.69 10.56
N LYS A 281 -28.86 7.20 9.32
CA LYS A 281 -27.72 7.75 8.56
C LYS A 281 -26.97 8.83 9.37
N MET A 282 -25.64 8.80 9.32
CA MET A 282 -24.74 9.67 10.09
C MET A 282 -24.92 9.65 11.62
N ARG A 283 -25.55 8.62 12.19
CA ARG A 283 -25.69 8.46 13.65
C ARG A 283 -24.72 7.44 14.26
N SER A 284 -23.79 6.90 13.48
CA SER A 284 -22.77 6.01 14.03
C SER A 284 -21.81 6.76 14.95
N PRO A 285 -21.62 6.33 16.20
CA PRO A 285 -20.69 6.97 17.13
C PRO A 285 -19.22 6.74 16.73
N THR A 286 -18.88 5.59 16.12
CA THR A 286 -17.53 5.31 15.62
C THR A 286 -17.14 6.22 14.47
N PHE A 287 -18.09 6.56 13.60
CA PHE A 287 -17.88 7.53 12.52
C PHE A 287 -17.50 8.91 13.07
N TRP A 288 -18.26 9.44 14.03
CA TRP A 288 -17.98 10.77 14.60
C TRP A 288 -16.65 10.83 15.33
N LEU A 289 -16.28 9.75 16.03
CA LEU A 289 -14.95 9.65 16.61
C LEU A 289 -13.86 9.67 15.53
N GLY A 290 -13.99 8.84 14.47
CA GLY A 290 -13.06 8.85 13.34
C GLY A 290 -12.97 10.23 12.67
N PHE A 291 -14.10 10.91 12.46
CA PHE A 291 -14.16 12.26 11.90
C PHE A 291 -13.45 13.29 12.79
N SER A 292 -13.60 13.20 14.13
CA SER A 292 -12.86 14.06 15.05
C SER A 292 -11.34 13.82 14.98
N GLY A 293 -10.92 12.56 14.81
CA GLY A 293 -9.52 12.20 14.55
C GLY A 293 -9.00 12.75 13.22
N PHE A 294 -9.82 12.70 12.16
CA PHE A 294 -9.52 13.32 10.86
C PHE A 294 -9.29 14.83 11.00
N LEU A 295 -10.18 15.53 11.71
CA LEU A 295 -10.04 16.97 11.95
C LEU A 295 -8.77 17.31 12.74
N LEU A 296 -8.47 16.52 13.78
CA LEU A 296 -7.26 16.71 14.58
C LEU A 296 -6.00 16.50 13.72
N ALA A 297 -5.92 15.40 12.96
CA ALA A 297 -4.79 15.13 12.08
C ALA A 297 -4.64 16.22 11.01
N SER A 298 -5.74 16.63 10.38
CA SER A 298 -5.76 17.72 9.39
C SER A 298 -5.26 19.03 10.00
N PHE A 299 -5.72 19.38 11.20
CA PHE A 299 -5.28 20.58 11.91
C PHE A 299 -3.77 20.53 12.22
N CYS A 300 -3.28 19.40 12.72
CA CYS A 300 -1.85 19.20 12.96
C CYS A 300 -1.02 19.33 11.68
N MET A 301 -1.52 18.84 10.55
CA MET A 301 -0.86 18.97 9.25
C MET A 301 -0.84 20.42 8.75
N VAL A 302 -1.95 21.16 8.89
CA VAL A 302 -2.03 22.59 8.55
C VAL A 302 -1.06 23.42 9.40
N LYS A 303 -0.84 23.02 10.66
CA LYS A 303 0.12 23.65 11.56
C LYS A 303 1.55 23.11 11.41
N GLU A 304 1.81 22.27 10.41
CA GLU A 304 3.12 21.66 10.13
C GLU A 304 3.72 20.93 11.35
N ILE A 305 2.86 20.39 12.22
CA ILE A 305 3.29 19.61 13.38
C ILE A 305 3.79 18.25 12.88
N LYS A 306 5.03 17.93 13.25
CA LYS A 306 5.67 16.65 12.88
C LYS A 306 4.88 15.48 13.44
N GLY A 307 4.64 14.47 12.59
CA GLY A 307 3.82 13.32 12.95
C GLY A 307 2.33 13.65 13.09
N GLY A 308 1.85 14.74 12.46
CA GLY A 308 0.46 15.21 12.55
C GLY A 308 -0.61 14.12 12.39
N MET A 309 -0.39 13.18 11.47
CA MET A 309 -1.30 12.06 11.21
C MET A 309 -1.43 11.11 12.41
N ILE A 310 -0.33 10.83 13.13
CA ILE A 310 -0.33 9.91 14.27
C ILE A 310 -1.16 10.45 15.42
N TYR A 311 -1.15 11.77 15.68
CA TYR A 311 -1.94 12.31 16.78
C TYR A 311 -3.43 12.07 16.58
N GLY A 312 -3.93 12.12 15.34
CA GLY A 312 -5.30 11.74 15.02
C GLY A 312 -5.59 10.27 15.30
N VAL A 313 -4.71 9.38 14.82
CA VAL A 313 -4.84 7.92 15.05
C VAL A 313 -4.79 7.59 16.54
N LEU A 314 -3.82 8.14 17.26
CA LEU A 314 -3.66 7.93 18.70
C LEU A 314 -4.85 8.48 19.47
N PHE A 315 -5.36 9.67 19.14
CA PHE A 315 -6.54 10.22 19.79
C PHE A 315 -7.75 9.29 19.67
N VAL A 316 -8.07 8.84 18.46
CA VAL A 316 -9.18 7.91 18.23
C VAL A 316 -8.95 6.58 18.94
N THR A 317 -7.74 6.05 18.86
CA THR A 317 -7.37 4.76 19.49
C THR A 317 -7.49 4.82 21.02
N LEU A 318 -6.96 5.87 21.65
CA LEU A 318 -7.00 6.06 23.10
C LEU A 318 -8.44 6.18 23.61
N VAL A 319 -9.30 6.92 22.90
CA VAL A 319 -10.72 7.03 23.25
C VAL A 319 -11.42 5.67 23.07
N SER A 320 -11.06 4.92 22.03
CA SER A 320 -11.61 3.58 21.79
C SER A 320 -11.14 2.50 22.77
N TRP A 321 -10.06 2.70 23.53
CA TRP A 321 -9.67 1.77 24.59
C TRP A 321 -10.57 1.82 25.82
N VAL A 322 -11.34 2.90 26.00
CA VAL A 322 -12.25 3.02 27.14
C VAL A 322 -13.43 2.05 26.98
N ARG A 323 -13.47 1.04 27.84
CA ARG A 323 -14.55 0.03 27.89
C ARG A 323 -15.87 0.65 28.36
N GLY A 324 -17.00 0.05 27.94
CA GLY A 324 -18.34 0.51 28.30
C GLY A 324 -18.86 1.70 27.48
N THR A 325 -18.15 2.11 26.43
CA THR A 325 -18.59 3.16 25.50
C THR A 325 -19.04 2.57 24.16
N ALA A 326 -19.91 3.26 23.43
CA ALA A 326 -20.37 2.81 22.11
C ALA A 326 -19.28 2.85 21.01
N VAL A 327 -18.09 3.37 21.33
CA VAL A 327 -16.94 3.50 20.42
C VAL A 327 -15.78 2.59 20.82
N THR A 328 -16.02 1.66 21.75
CA THR A 328 -14.97 0.82 22.31
C THR A 328 -14.47 -0.20 21.28
N ALA A 329 -13.14 -0.38 21.24
CA ALA A 329 -12.50 -1.49 20.53
C ALA A 329 -12.65 -2.82 21.28
N PHE A 330 -13.06 -2.79 22.55
CA PHE A 330 -13.21 -3.95 23.43
C PHE A 330 -14.66 -4.08 23.92
N PRO A 331 -15.60 -4.51 23.06
CA PRO A 331 -16.99 -4.71 23.48
C PRO A 331 -17.07 -5.81 24.55
N ASP A 332 -18.11 -5.80 25.39
CA ASP A 332 -18.29 -6.77 26.49
C ASP A 332 -18.71 -8.19 26.02
N THR A 333 -18.33 -8.55 24.80
CA THR A 333 -18.47 -9.89 24.24
C THR A 333 -17.29 -10.79 24.67
N PRO A 334 -17.41 -12.12 24.56
CA PRO A 334 -16.30 -13.05 24.80
C PRO A 334 -15.09 -12.79 23.89
N VAL A 335 -15.31 -12.22 22.70
CA VAL A 335 -14.26 -11.79 21.77
C VAL A 335 -13.56 -10.55 22.31
N GLY A 336 -14.30 -9.48 22.63
CA GLY A 336 -13.70 -8.24 23.12
C GLY A 336 -12.96 -8.38 24.47
N ARG A 337 -13.41 -9.28 25.35
CA ARG A 337 -12.66 -9.65 26.56
C ARG A 337 -11.31 -10.29 26.26
N ARG A 338 -11.24 -11.21 25.30
CA ARG A 338 -9.97 -11.85 24.89
C ARG A 338 -9.03 -10.86 24.21
N SER A 339 -9.54 -9.99 23.36
CA SER A 339 -8.75 -8.92 22.75
C SER A 339 -8.19 -7.96 23.81
N TYR A 340 -8.96 -7.68 24.88
CA TYR A 340 -8.48 -6.89 26.02
C TYR A 340 -7.40 -7.62 26.82
N ASP A 341 -7.58 -8.91 27.13
CA ASP A 341 -6.57 -9.71 27.84
C ASP A 341 -5.26 -9.79 27.05
N TYR A 342 -5.33 -9.90 25.72
CA TYR A 342 -4.15 -9.83 24.86
C TYR A 342 -3.51 -8.45 24.89
N PHE A 343 -4.29 -7.38 24.74
CA PHE A 343 -3.84 -6.00 24.85
C PHE A 343 -3.15 -5.70 26.20
N SER A 344 -3.70 -6.21 27.32
CA SER A 344 -3.15 -6.02 28.67
C SER A 344 -1.77 -6.62 28.88
N LYS A 345 -1.33 -7.54 28.03
CA LYS A 345 0.04 -8.05 28.10
C LYS A 345 1.08 -6.98 27.73
N VAL A 346 0.69 -5.92 27.01
CA VAL A 346 1.49 -4.76 26.53
C VAL A 346 2.68 -5.13 25.66
N VAL A 347 3.50 -6.07 26.12
CA VAL A 347 4.60 -6.71 25.42
C VAL A 347 4.32 -8.21 25.37
N ASP A 348 4.20 -8.76 24.17
CA ASP A 348 4.12 -10.20 23.93
C ASP A 348 4.88 -10.51 22.64
N PHE A 349 5.47 -11.70 22.58
CA PHE A 349 6.14 -12.18 21.38
C PHE A 349 5.26 -13.24 20.72
N HIS A 350 4.41 -12.78 19.80
CA HIS A 350 3.58 -13.67 19.01
C HIS A 350 4.44 -14.33 17.92
N SER A 351 4.56 -15.66 17.95
CA SER A 351 5.19 -16.41 16.87
C SER A 351 4.16 -16.65 15.77
N ILE A 352 4.58 -16.66 14.51
CA ILE A 352 3.65 -16.94 13.40
C ILE A 352 3.29 -18.43 13.43
N GLU A 353 2.00 -18.75 13.56
CA GLU A 353 1.55 -20.14 13.73
C GLU A 353 0.80 -20.68 12.52
N SER A 354 0.03 -19.85 11.79
CA SER A 354 -0.85 -20.29 10.72
C SER A 354 -0.49 -19.73 9.34
N THR A 355 0.08 -18.53 9.24
CA THR A 355 0.32 -17.88 7.94
C THR A 355 1.69 -18.19 7.31
N ALA A 356 2.72 -18.46 8.11
CA ALA A 356 4.06 -18.75 7.60
C ALA A 356 4.07 -20.05 6.78
N GLY A 357 4.57 -19.98 5.55
CA GLY A 357 4.64 -21.13 4.65
C GLY A 357 3.27 -21.69 4.24
N ALA A 358 2.18 -20.93 4.39
CA ALA A 358 0.82 -21.33 4.01
C ALA A 358 0.60 -21.31 2.48
N ILE A 359 1.55 -21.85 1.73
CA ILE A 359 1.66 -21.76 0.27
C ILE A 359 1.20 -23.09 -0.33
N SER A 360 0.29 -23.04 -1.30
CA SER A 360 -0.14 -24.22 -2.06
C SER A 360 -0.04 -24.00 -3.55
N PHE A 361 0.70 -24.87 -4.24
CA PHE A 361 0.81 -24.89 -5.70
C PHE A 361 -0.28 -25.73 -6.37
N SER A 362 -1.17 -26.37 -5.61
CA SER A 362 -2.21 -27.27 -6.14
C SER A 362 -3.18 -26.59 -7.12
N GLY A 363 -3.35 -25.27 -7.02
CA GLY A 363 -4.28 -24.50 -7.85
C GLY A 363 -3.73 -24.01 -9.20
N PHE A 364 -2.45 -24.22 -9.53
CA PHE A 364 -1.79 -23.62 -10.71
C PHE A 364 -2.31 -24.11 -12.07
N ASN A 365 -3.19 -25.11 -12.10
CA ASN A 365 -3.82 -25.60 -13.31
C ASN A 365 -5.02 -24.73 -13.78
N ARG A 366 -5.47 -23.75 -12.97
CA ARG A 366 -6.59 -22.86 -13.32
C ARG A 366 -6.11 -21.63 -14.10
N SER A 367 -6.87 -21.21 -15.10
CA SER A 367 -6.58 -19.99 -15.88
C SER A 367 -6.59 -18.71 -15.02
N GLU A 368 -7.45 -18.67 -14.01
CA GLU A 368 -7.59 -17.57 -13.04
C GLU A 368 -6.27 -17.25 -12.33
N VAL A 369 -5.48 -18.28 -12.01
CA VAL A 369 -4.18 -18.13 -11.33
C VAL A 369 -3.17 -17.43 -12.24
N TRP A 370 -3.16 -17.76 -13.54
CA TRP A 370 -2.29 -17.10 -14.51
C TRP A 370 -2.71 -15.65 -14.79
N THR A 371 -4.02 -15.39 -14.84
CA THR A 371 -4.51 -14.01 -14.96
C THR A 371 -4.17 -13.17 -13.72
N ALA A 372 -4.26 -13.76 -12.54
CA ALA A 372 -3.88 -13.11 -11.29
C ALA A 372 -2.37 -12.85 -11.23
N LEU A 373 -1.55 -13.83 -11.63
CA LEU A 373 -0.10 -13.69 -11.73
C LEU A 373 0.29 -12.54 -12.65
N ALA A 374 -0.28 -12.51 -13.87
CA ALA A 374 -0.04 -11.44 -14.82
C ALA A 374 -0.49 -10.09 -14.26
N THR A 375 -1.63 -10.07 -13.56
CA THR A 375 -2.21 -8.84 -12.99
C THR A 375 -1.36 -8.26 -11.86
N LEU A 376 -0.97 -9.07 -10.89
CA LEU A 376 -0.06 -8.67 -9.82
C LEU A 376 1.28 -8.20 -10.39
N LEU A 377 1.84 -8.95 -11.36
CA LEU A 377 3.10 -8.61 -12.02
C LEU A 377 3.06 -7.21 -12.64
N TYR A 378 2.06 -6.87 -13.44
CA TYR A 378 2.06 -5.53 -14.05
C TYR A 378 1.68 -4.43 -13.06
N VAL A 379 0.77 -4.70 -12.10
CA VAL A 379 0.39 -3.72 -11.07
C VAL A 379 1.61 -3.34 -10.23
N ASP A 380 2.38 -4.32 -9.76
CA ASP A 380 3.57 -4.07 -8.95
C ASP A 380 4.72 -3.46 -9.77
N ILE A 381 4.85 -3.78 -11.08
CA ILE A 381 5.80 -3.07 -11.95
C ILE A 381 5.47 -1.58 -11.96
N LEU A 382 4.20 -1.23 -12.11
CA LEU A 382 3.77 0.16 -12.26
C LEU A 382 3.81 0.94 -10.94
N ASP A 383 3.31 0.34 -9.87
CA ASP A 383 3.26 0.95 -8.54
C ASP A 383 4.67 1.18 -8.00
N THR A 384 5.49 0.13 -7.94
CA THR A 384 6.85 0.24 -7.42
C THR A 384 7.71 1.16 -8.26
N THR A 385 7.66 1.02 -9.60
CA THR A 385 8.44 1.91 -10.48
C THR A 385 7.98 3.36 -10.33
N GLY A 386 6.66 3.61 -10.36
CA GLY A 386 6.12 4.96 -10.20
C GLY A 386 6.57 5.60 -8.90
N THR A 387 6.38 4.89 -7.79
CA THR A 387 6.72 5.36 -6.45
C THR A 387 8.22 5.58 -6.27
N MET A 388 9.07 4.62 -6.68
CA MET A 388 10.53 4.78 -6.59
C MET A 388 11.04 5.97 -7.40
N TYR A 389 10.57 6.15 -8.64
CA TYR A 389 10.98 7.29 -9.46
C TYR A 389 10.50 8.63 -8.87
N SER A 390 9.26 8.72 -8.39
CA SER A 390 8.75 9.94 -7.74
C SER A 390 9.53 10.28 -6.47
N LEU A 391 9.89 9.29 -5.66
CA LEU A 391 10.71 9.50 -4.46
C LEU A 391 12.17 9.84 -4.81
N ALA A 392 12.70 9.22 -5.86
CA ALA A 392 14.04 9.52 -6.37
C ALA A 392 14.10 10.97 -6.89
N GLU A 393 13.07 11.44 -7.59
CA GLU A 393 12.96 12.80 -8.11
C GLU A 393 12.90 13.82 -6.96
N LEU A 394 12.05 13.58 -5.97
CA LEU A 394 11.97 14.40 -4.76
C LEU A 394 13.29 14.43 -3.96
N GLY A 395 14.04 13.33 -3.98
CA GLY A 395 15.36 13.21 -3.35
C GLY A 395 16.50 13.82 -4.18
N GLY A 396 16.27 14.15 -5.45
CA GLY A 396 17.28 14.63 -6.39
C GLY A 396 18.27 13.54 -6.84
N PHE A 397 17.82 12.28 -6.92
CA PHE A 397 18.61 11.11 -7.30
C PHE A 397 18.44 10.67 -8.76
N VAL A 398 17.57 11.34 -9.53
CA VAL A 398 17.26 10.98 -10.92
C VAL A 398 18.26 11.64 -11.87
N ASP A 399 18.88 10.85 -12.74
CA ASP A 399 19.66 11.34 -13.87
C ASP A 399 18.72 11.57 -15.06
N GLU A 400 18.41 12.84 -15.36
CA GLU A 400 17.52 13.25 -16.46
C GLU A 400 18.01 12.74 -17.84
N THR A 401 19.32 12.58 -18.02
CA THR A 401 19.92 12.14 -19.29
C THR A 401 19.69 10.67 -19.62
N LYS A 402 19.58 9.81 -18.60
CA LYS A 402 19.43 8.35 -18.75
C LYS A 402 18.03 7.86 -18.40
N GLY A 403 17.22 8.70 -17.74
CA GLY A 403 15.92 8.31 -17.21
C GLY A 403 16.04 7.16 -16.22
N SER A 404 17.10 7.16 -15.40
CA SER A 404 17.42 6.18 -14.35
C SER A 404 17.84 6.92 -13.08
N PHE A 405 17.75 6.29 -11.91
CA PHE A 405 18.24 6.87 -10.65
C PHE A 405 19.40 6.09 -10.03
N GLU A 406 20.18 6.74 -9.18
CA GLU A 406 21.33 6.11 -8.51
C GLU A 406 20.86 4.91 -7.66
N GLY A 407 21.41 3.72 -7.93
CA GLY A 407 21.06 2.50 -7.17
C GLY A 407 19.78 1.79 -7.63
N GLU A 408 19.17 2.21 -8.75
CA GLU A 408 17.93 1.63 -9.32
C GLU A 408 17.94 0.09 -9.37
N TYR A 409 19.01 -0.51 -9.88
CA TYR A 409 19.12 -1.97 -9.99
C TYR A 409 19.02 -2.69 -8.64
N MET A 410 19.75 -2.20 -7.63
CA MET A 410 19.72 -2.80 -6.28
C MET A 410 18.40 -2.53 -5.59
N ALA A 411 17.80 -1.35 -5.81
CA ALA A 411 16.50 -1.01 -5.26
C ALA A 411 15.42 -2.01 -5.71
N PHE A 412 15.37 -2.29 -7.02
CA PHE A 412 14.43 -3.26 -7.58
C PHE A 412 14.70 -4.70 -7.18
N LEU A 413 15.97 -5.08 -6.99
CA LEU A 413 16.32 -6.42 -6.53
C LEU A 413 15.88 -6.64 -5.08
N VAL A 414 16.07 -5.64 -4.22
CA VAL A 414 15.63 -5.66 -2.82
C VAL A 414 14.12 -5.73 -2.73
N ASP A 415 13.41 -4.95 -3.54
CA ASP A 415 11.95 -4.94 -3.62
C ASP A 415 11.38 -6.33 -3.97
N GLY A 416 11.85 -6.94 -5.06
CA GLY A 416 11.44 -8.31 -5.42
C GLY A 416 11.81 -9.35 -4.35
N GLY A 417 13.00 -9.23 -3.74
CA GLY A 417 13.43 -10.12 -2.66
C GLY A 417 12.58 -9.97 -1.39
N ALA A 418 12.18 -8.75 -1.05
CA ALA A 418 11.30 -8.47 0.07
C ALA A 418 9.88 -9.02 -0.17
N THR A 419 9.39 -8.98 -1.41
CA THR A 419 8.12 -9.63 -1.82
C THR A 419 8.16 -11.15 -1.67
N VAL A 420 9.26 -11.79 -2.08
CA VAL A 420 9.47 -13.23 -1.86
C VAL A 420 9.45 -13.58 -0.37
N LEU A 421 10.10 -12.77 0.46
CA LEU A 421 10.07 -12.95 1.91
C LEU A 421 8.68 -12.69 2.51
N GLY A 422 8.00 -11.63 2.07
CA GLY A 422 6.66 -11.26 2.53
C GLY A 422 5.65 -12.38 2.27
N SER A 423 5.61 -12.91 1.04
CA SER A 423 4.77 -14.05 0.66
C SER A 423 5.09 -15.32 1.43
N ALA A 424 6.36 -15.61 1.69
CA ALA A 424 6.77 -16.74 2.53
C ALA A 424 6.26 -16.64 3.98
N LEU A 425 6.14 -15.42 4.53
CA LEU A 425 5.61 -15.16 5.86
C LEU A 425 4.07 -15.08 5.90
N GLY A 426 3.41 -15.17 4.74
CA GLY A 426 1.95 -15.05 4.59
C GLY A 426 1.44 -13.61 4.45
N SER A 427 2.33 -12.65 4.18
CA SER A 427 1.96 -11.31 3.74
C SER A 427 1.88 -11.26 2.21
N SER A 428 1.24 -10.23 1.69
CA SER A 428 1.24 -9.84 0.29
C SER A 428 2.55 -9.17 -0.16
N THR A 429 2.57 -8.70 -1.42
CA THR A 429 3.68 -8.01 -2.09
C THR A 429 4.24 -6.86 -1.26
N VAL A 430 5.57 -6.77 -1.13
CA VAL A 430 6.26 -5.68 -0.42
C VAL A 430 6.75 -4.67 -1.45
N THR A 431 6.39 -3.41 -1.27
CA THR A 431 6.74 -2.32 -2.19
C THR A 431 7.34 -1.13 -1.45
N THR A 432 7.86 -0.17 -2.20
CA THR A 432 8.32 1.12 -1.68
C THR A 432 7.16 2.04 -1.37
N TYR A 433 7.21 2.69 -0.22
CA TYR A 433 6.14 3.56 0.28
C TYR A 433 6.42 5.05 0.07
N VAL A 434 5.40 5.79 -0.36
CA VAL A 434 5.41 7.24 -0.61
C VAL A 434 5.60 8.08 0.66
N GLU A 435 5.31 7.54 1.83
CA GLU A 435 5.51 8.15 3.14
C GLU A 435 6.99 8.43 3.42
N SER A 436 7.89 7.75 2.69
CA SER A 436 9.32 8.08 2.63
C SER A 436 9.57 9.55 2.25
N THR A 437 8.62 10.21 1.57
CA THR A 437 8.66 11.66 1.32
C THR A 437 8.80 12.49 2.59
N ALA A 438 8.23 12.06 3.73
CA ALA A 438 8.35 12.77 4.99
C ALA A 438 9.80 12.80 5.50
N GLY A 439 10.49 11.65 5.43
CA GLY A 439 11.92 11.57 5.76
C GLY A 439 12.80 12.34 4.78
N ILE A 440 12.51 12.25 3.48
CA ILE A 440 13.25 13.00 2.45
C ILE A 440 13.10 14.51 2.67
N LYS A 441 11.89 15.00 3.01
CA LYS A 441 11.63 16.41 3.35
C LYS A 441 12.29 16.85 4.65
N GLU A 442 12.44 15.97 5.64
CA GLU A 442 13.26 16.22 6.84
C GLU A 442 14.77 16.21 6.55
N GLY A 443 15.16 15.84 5.32
CA GLY A 443 16.53 15.91 4.81
C GLY A 443 17.28 14.58 4.81
N GLY A 444 16.56 13.45 4.89
CA GLY A 444 17.12 12.11 4.68
C GLY A 444 17.51 11.90 3.22
N ARG A 445 18.74 11.45 2.98
CA ARG A 445 19.31 11.27 1.64
C ARG A 445 20.08 9.98 1.46
N THR A 446 20.23 9.17 2.50
CA THR A 446 21.03 7.94 2.45
C THR A 446 20.24 6.75 2.93
N GLY A 447 20.78 5.55 2.71
CA GLY A 447 20.24 4.31 3.24
C GLY A 447 20.17 4.24 4.77
N ILE A 448 20.85 5.12 5.52
CA ILE A 448 20.72 5.19 6.98
C ILE A 448 19.27 5.52 7.38
N THR A 449 18.58 6.35 6.60
CA THR A 449 17.16 6.64 6.79
C THR A 449 16.34 5.34 6.72
N ALA A 450 16.53 4.52 5.69
CA ALA A 450 15.84 3.24 5.53
C ALA A 450 16.21 2.22 6.62
N ILE A 451 17.49 2.12 6.99
CA ILE A 451 17.94 1.26 8.11
C ILE A 451 17.26 1.65 9.41
N THR A 452 17.16 2.96 9.69
CA THR A 452 16.49 3.47 10.89
C THR A 452 15.01 3.05 10.90
N VAL A 453 14.32 3.16 9.76
CA VAL A 453 12.93 2.70 9.63
C VAL A 453 12.83 1.20 9.89
N GLY A 454 13.73 0.39 9.33
CA GLY A 454 13.78 -1.06 9.56
C GLY A 454 14.01 -1.41 11.03
N LEU A 455 14.89 -0.68 11.73
CA LEU A 455 15.10 -0.84 13.17
C LEU A 455 13.88 -0.41 13.99
N CYS A 456 13.16 0.64 13.58
CA CYS A 456 11.90 1.02 14.22
C CYS A 456 10.81 -0.04 14.03
N PHE A 457 10.72 -0.66 12.84
CA PHE A 457 9.87 -1.83 12.64
C PHE A 457 10.29 -2.99 13.55
N LEU A 458 11.58 -3.32 13.65
CA LEU A 458 12.05 -4.33 14.61
C LEU A 458 11.61 -4.02 16.05
N LEU A 459 11.74 -2.77 16.50
CA LEU A 459 11.28 -2.35 17.83
C LEU A 459 9.76 -2.48 18.00
N SER A 460 8.99 -2.34 16.92
CA SER A 460 7.53 -2.48 16.96
C SER A 460 7.05 -3.90 17.24
N LEU A 461 7.87 -4.94 17.00
CA LEU A 461 7.53 -6.33 17.33
C LEU A 461 7.21 -6.52 18.82
N PHE A 462 7.93 -5.82 19.70
CA PHE A 462 7.69 -5.89 21.14
C PHE A 462 6.35 -5.28 21.54
N PHE A 463 5.78 -4.40 20.73
CA PHE A 463 4.51 -3.72 21.01
C PHE A 463 3.38 -4.28 20.13
N THR A 464 3.51 -5.52 19.65
CA THR A 464 2.49 -6.18 18.81
C THR A 464 1.08 -6.14 19.44
N PRO A 465 0.88 -6.48 20.74
CA PRO A 465 -0.44 -6.42 21.36
C PRO A 465 -1.06 -5.01 21.36
N LEU A 466 -0.22 -3.98 21.47
CA LEU A 466 -0.64 -2.58 21.40
C LEU A 466 -1.10 -2.23 19.98
N LEU A 467 -0.36 -2.67 18.96
CA LEU A 467 -0.63 -2.34 17.56
C LEU A 467 -1.85 -3.10 17.01
N THR A 468 -2.11 -4.32 17.46
CA THR A 468 -3.33 -5.07 17.09
C THR A 468 -4.60 -4.43 17.64
N SER A 469 -4.51 -3.61 18.69
CA SER A 469 -5.67 -2.96 19.32
C SER A 469 -6.20 -1.74 18.57
N VAL A 470 -5.50 -1.27 17.52
CA VAL A 470 -5.90 -0.09 16.75
C VAL A 470 -7.16 -0.42 15.93
N PRO A 471 -8.28 0.27 16.16
CA PRO A 471 -9.52 -0.05 15.48
C PRO A 471 -9.56 0.52 14.04
N PRO A 472 -10.36 -0.07 13.13
CA PRO A 472 -10.43 0.37 11.73
C PRO A 472 -10.85 1.83 11.56
N TRP A 473 -11.77 2.34 12.39
CA TRP A 473 -12.21 3.74 12.34
C TRP A 473 -11.15 4.76 12.79
N ALA A 474 -10.05 4.32 13.42
CA ALA A 474 -8.87 5.15 13.66
C ALA A 474 -7.97 5.25 12.42
N VAL A 475 -7.90 4.18 11.63
CA VAL A 475 -7.02 4.08 10.46
C VAL A 475 -7.66 4.70 9.21
N GLY A 476 -8.98 4.59 9.05
CA GLY A 476 -9.73 5.20 7.96
C GLY A 476 -9.40 6.67 7.68
N PRO A 477 -9.46 7.56 8.71
CA PRO A 477 -9.06 8.96 8.57
C PRO A 477 -7.64 9.17 8.03
N ALA A 478 -6.69 8.35 8.50
CA ALA A 478 -5.31 8.42 8.06
C ALA A 478 -5.17 8.02 6.59
N LEU A 479 -5.88 6.96 6.16
CA LEU A 479 -5.94 6.56 4.75
C LEU A 479 -6.48 7.65 3.83
N VAL A 480 -7.53 8.35 4.26
CA VAL A 480 -8.10 9.49 3.51
C VAL A 480 -7.08 10.63 3.38
N LEU A 481 -6.35 10.94 4.45
CA LEU A 481 -5.32 11.98 4.42
C LEU A 481 -4.11 11.60 3.57
N VAL A 482 -3.64 10.35 3.67
CA VAL A 482 -2.55 9.83 2.84
C VAL A 482 -2.96 9.90 1.36
N GLY A 483 -4.15 9.40 1.02
CA GLY A 483 -4.67 9.45 -0.34
C GLY A 483 -4.78 10.88 -0.89
N ALA A 484 -5.28 11.82 -0.08
CA ALA A 484 -5.36 13.23 -0.44
C ALA A 484 -3.97 13.86 -0.67
N MET A 485 -2.97 13.49 0.13
CA MET A 485 -1.59 13.97 -0.04
C MET A 485 -0.91 13.41 -1.28
N MET A 486 -1.11 12.13 -1.59
CA MET A 486 -0.60 11.51 -2.82
C MET A 486 -1.18 12.19 -4.05
N MET A 487 -2.50 12.41 -4.06
CA MET A 487 -3.17 13.12 -5.13
C MET A 487 -2.65 14.55 -5.26
N ALA A 488 -2.52 15.30 -4.16
CA ALA A 488 -2.06 16.69 -4.19
C ALA A 488 -0.61 16.86 -4.67
N GLY A 489 0.27 15.92 -4.35
CA GLY A 489 1.67 15.94 -4.80
C GLY A 489 1.78 15.66 -6.29
N VAL A 490 1.20 14.54 -6.74
CA VAL A 490 1.44 14.00 -8.09
C VAL A 490 0.53 14.62 -9.14
N ALA A 491 -0.70 15.00 -8.79
CA ALA A 491 -1.63 15.62 -9.74
C ALA A 491 -1.08 16.94 -10.30
N ARG A 492 -0.21 17.65 -9.58
CA ARG A 492 0.39 18.90 -10.08
C ARG A 492 1.40 18.71 -11.22
N GLU A 493 1.95 17.50 -11.35
CA GLU A 493 2.97 17.20 -12.36
C GLU A 493 2.38 16.73 -13.69
N VAL A 494 1.08 16.42 -13.71
CA VAL A 494 0.32 16.10 -14.91
C VAL A 494 0.04 17.39 -15.67
N ASP A 495 0.32 17.41 -16.97
CA ASP A 495 0.00 18.56 -17.83
C ASP A 495 -1.51 18.57 -18.14
N TRP A 496 -2.26 19.30 -17.33
CA TRP A 496 -3.71 19.48 -17.50
C TRP A 496 -4.08 20.40 -18.67
N GLY A 497 -3.11 21.14 -19.23
CA GLY A 497 -3.36 22.03 -20.37
C GLY A 497 -3.54 21.28 -21.69
N SER A 498 -3.01 20.04 -21.78
CA SER A 498 -3.10 19.19 -22.95
C SER A 498 -4.14 18.07 -22.75
N PRO A 499 -5.25 18.05 -23.52
CA PRO A 499 -6.25 16.98 -23.43
C PRO A 499 -5.68 15.58 -23.69
N GLY A 500 -4.59 15.48 -24.47
CA GLY A 500 -3.93 14.21 -24.79
C GLY A 500 -3.27 13.53 -23.59
N ASP A 501 -2.89 14.30 -22.57
CA ASP A 501 -2.28 13.78 -21.34
C ASP A 501 -3.26 13.82 -20.16
N ALA A 502 -4.13 14.83 -20.10
CA ALA A 502 -5.14 14.97 -19.07
C ALA A 502 -6.21 13.86 -19.10
N LEU A 503 -6.73 13.50 -20.28
CA LEU A 503 -7.80 12.49 -20.38
C LEU A 503 -7.35 11.09 -19.91
N PRO A 504 -6.21 10.54 -20.40
CA PRO A 504 -5.68 9.28 -19.86
C PRO A 504 -5.44 9.32 -18.36
N ALA A 505 -4.95 10.45 -17.83
CA ALA A 505 -4.71 10.60 -16.40
C ALA A 505 -6.02 10.54 -15.60
N VAL A 506 -7.07 11.25 -16.01
CA VAL A 506 -8.39 11.23 -15.35
C VAL A 506 -8.99 9.83 -15.37
N VAL A 507 -8.97 9.15 -16.52
CA VAL A 507 -9.51 7.79 -16.64
C VAL A 507 -8.74 6.82 -15.74
N THR A 508 -7.42 6.94 -15.70
CA THR A 508 -6.57 6.16 -14.79
C THR A 508 -6.99 6.36 -13.34
N MET A 509 -7.11 7.61 -12.89
CA MET A 509 -7.46 7.93 -11.51
C MET A 509 -8.87 7.50 -11.12
N LEU A 510 -9.84 7.68 -12.01
CA LEU A 510 -11.26 7.44 -11.73
C LEU A 510 -11.61 5.95 -11.69
N LEU A 511 -11.06 5.16 -12.62
CA LEU A 511 -11.42 3.74 -12.73
C LEU A 511 -10.89 2.91 -11.56
N MET A 512 -9.80 3.30 -10.90
CA MET A 512 -9.26 2.53 -9.76
C MET A 512 -10.25 2.38 -8.59
N PRO A 513 -10.78 3.46 -7.97
CA PRO A 513 -11.76 3.36 -6.89
C PRO A 513 -13.08 2.74 -7.37
N LEU A 514 -13.56 3.11 -8.56
CA LEU A 514 -14.88 2.68 -9.03
C LEU A 514 -14.95 1.21 -9.43
N THR A 515 -13.86 0.65 -9.93
CA THR A 515 -13.77 -0.77 -10.30
C THR A 515 -13.13 -1.63 -9.22
N TYR A 516 -12.75 -1.01 -8.10
CA TYR A 516 -12.01 -1.63 -7.01
C TYR A 516 -10.74 -2.38 -7.47
N SER A 517 -10.10 -1.87 -8.53
CA SER A 517 -9.00 -2.54 -9.23
C SER A 517 -8.04 -1.50 -9.82
N ILE A 518 -6.85 -1.41 -9.23
CA ILE A 518 -5.76 -0.55 -9.72
C ILE A 518 -5.40 -0.90 -11.16
N ALA A 519 -5.31 -2.20 -11.38
CA ALA A 519 -5.17 -2.89 -12.64
C ALA A 519 -6.05 -2.31 -13.77
N ASN A 520 -7.36 -2.30 -13.57
CA ASN A 520 -8.32 -1.80 -14.55
C ASN A 520 -8.14 -0.30 -14.81
N GLY A 521 -7.77 0.47 -13.78
CA GLY A 521 -7.47 1.89 -13.93
C GLY A 521 -6.30 2.15 -14.86
N ILE A 522 -5.17 1.47 -14.65
CA ILE A 522 -3.98 1.70 -15.49
C ILE A 522 -4.20 1.20 -16.92
N ILE A 523 -4.86 0.04 -17.11
CA ILE A 523 -5.18 -0.46 -18.45
C ILE A 523 -6.08 0.54 -19.20
N GLY A 524 -7.14 1.03 -18.55
CA GLY A 524 -8.05 2.01 -19.16
C GLY A 524 -7.33 3.30 -19.56
N GLY A 525 -6.44 3.79 -18.69
CA GLY A 525 -5.59 4.94 -18.97
C GLY A 525 -4.64 4.74 -20.14
N LEU A 526 -3.91 3.62 -20.14
CA LEU A 526 -2.97 3.28 -21.20
C LEU A 526 -3.66 3.07 -22.55
N ALA A 527 -4.80 2.38 -22.56
CA ALA A 527 -5.61 2.19 -23.75
C ALA A 527 -6.05 3.53 -24.34
N LEU A 528 -6.51 4.47 -23.51
CA LEU A 528 -6.90 5.80 -23.97
C LEU A 528 -5.70 6.62 -24.46
N TYR A 529 -4.56 6.57 -23.76
CA TYR A 529 -3.34 7.26 -24.19
C TYR A 529 -2.88 6.79 -25.56
N VAL A 530 -2.84 5.46 -25.77
CA VAL A 530 -2.46 4.86 -27.04
C VAL A 530 -3.48 5.23 -28.12
N ALA A 531 -4.79 5.16 -27.83
CA ALA A 531 -5.83 5.50 -28.79
C ALA A 531 -5.75 6.95 -29.28
N LEU A 532 -5.51 7.91 -28.37
CA LEU A 532 -5.41 9.33 -28.71
C LEU A 532 -4.16 9.66 -29.54
N ARG A 533 -3.03 9.00 -29.25
CA ARG A 533 -1.76 9.23 -29.96
C ARG A 533 -1.55 8.33 -31.17
N LEU A 534 -2.44 7.35 -31.40
CA LEU A 534 -2.36 6.44 -32.54
C LEU A 534 -2.36 7.21 -33.87
N TYR A 535 -3.18 8.25 -33.98
CA TYR A 535 -3.24 9.10 -35.17
C TYR A 535 -1.92 9.86 -35.39
N ASP A 536 -1.35 10.45 -34.34
CA ASP A 536 -0.10 11.21 -34.44
C ASP A 536 1.08 10.30 -34.81
N TRP A 537 1.13 9.09 -34.25
CA TRP A 537 2.13 8.08 -34.60
C TRP A 537 1.97 7.60 -36.04
N ALA A 538 0.73 7.34 -36.48
CA ALA A 538 0.45 6.97 -37.87
C ALA A 538 0.83 8.09 -38.85
N ALA A 539 0.50 9.35 -38.52
CA ALA A 539 0.85 10.51 -39.33
C ALA A 539 2.37 10.76 -39.37
N ALA A 540 3.07 10.58 -38.24
CA ALA A 540 4.52 10.67 -38.17
C ALA A 540 5.21 9.56 -38.98
N ALA A 541 4.72 8.32 -38.88
CA ALA A 541 5.20 7.20 -39.68
C ALA A 541 4.98 7.45 -41.18
N ALA A 542 3.81 7.98 -41.57
CA ALA A 542 3.52 8.32 -42.96
C ALA A 542 4.47 9.41 -43.51
N ARG A 543 4.73 10.47 -42.72
CA ARG A 543 5.70 11.52 -43.05
C ARG A 543 7.11 10.95 -43.19
N TRP A 544 7.54 10.11 -42.26
CA TRP A 544 8.85 9.47 -42.30
C TRP A 544 9.01 8.57 -43.53
N VAL A 545 7.99 7.76 -43.86
CA VAL A 545 7.98 6.92 -45.07
C VAL A 545 8.03 7.77 -46.34
N ALA A 546 7.33 8.90 -46.39
CA ALA A 546 7.37 9.80 -47.53
C ALA A 546 8.77 10.41 -47.73
N GLU A 547 9.42 10.83 -46.65
CA GLU A 547 10.79 11.36 -46.67
C GLU A 547 11.80 10.29 -47.10
N MET A 548 11.69 9.07 -46.55
CA MET A 548 12.54 7.93 -46.93
C MET A 548 12.41 7.61 -48.43
N ARG A 549 11.17 7.64 -48.97
CA ARG A 549 10.94 7.44 -50.40
C ARG A 549 11.52 8.57 -51.26
N ARG A 550 11.57 9.80 -50.75
CA ARG A 550 12.17 10.93 -51.46
C ARG A 550 13.69 10.78 -51.54
N VAL A 551 14.34 10.50 -50.41
CA VAL A 551 15.79 10.25 -50.33
C VAL A 551 16.21 9.06 -51.20
N MET A 552 15.44 7.97 -51.19
CA MET A 552 15.69 6.81 -52.06
C MET A 552 15.61 7.15 -53.55
N ARG A 553 14.63 7.97 -53.97
CA ARG A 553 14.52 8.43 -55.36
C ARG A 553 15.68 9.35 -55.76
N GLU A 554 16.09 10.25 -54.88
CA GLU A 554 17.25 11.12 -55.11
C GLU A 554 18.54 10.32 -55.24
N ALA A 555 18.74 9.30 -54.40
CA ALA A 555 19.86 8.37 -54.51
C ALA A 555 19.83 7.57 -55.83
N GLN A 556 18.66 7.08 -56.26
CA GLN A 556 18.51 6.38 -57.55
C GLN A 556 18.78 7.27 -58.76
N ASN A 557 18.37 8.54 -58.69
CA ASN A 557 18.64 9.53 -59.75
C ASN A 557 20.13 9.87 -59.82
N GLN A 558 20.83 9.96 -58.69
CA GLN A 558 22.28 10.18 -58.67
C GLN A 558 23.08 9.00 -59.23
N VAL A 559 22.69 7.76 -58.91
CA VAL A 559 23.33 6.55 -59.47
C VAL A 559 23.08 6.44 -60.98
N SER A 560 21.89 6.82 -61.44
CA SER A 560 21.56 6.83 -62.87
C SER A 560 22.30 7.92 -63.63
N ALA A 561 22.54 9.09 -63.01
CA ALA A 561 23.34 10.16 -63.59
C ALA A 561 24.84 9.81 -63.64
N ALA A 562 25.37 9.13 -62.62
CA ALA A 562 26.77 8.69 -62.60
C ALA A 562 27.06 7.51 -63.56
N GLY A 563 26.05 6.72 -63.92
CA GLY A 563 26.18 5.63 -64.91
C GLY A 563 26.04 6.07 -66.38
N GLY A 564 25.67 7.33 -66.64
CA GLY A 564 25.40 7.85 -67.99
C GLY A 564 26.63 8.37 -68.75
N ASP A 565 27.73 8.68 -68.06
CA ASP A 565 28.95 9.23 -68.67
C ASP A 565 30.05 8.17 -68.77
N ALA A 566 29.85 7.16 -69.61
CA ALA A 566 30.95 6.30 -70.10
C ALA A 566 31.30 6.75 -71.53
N PRO A 567 32.49 7.32 -71.79
CA PRO A 567 32.86 7.77 -73.13
C PRO A 567 33.00 6.57 -74.06
N SER A 568 32.26 6.61 -75.18
CA SER A 568 32.41 5.66 -76.28
C SER A 568 33.80 5.78 -76.90
N THR A 569 34.61 4.74 -76.75
CA THR A 569 35.89 4.56 -77.45
C THR A 569 35.65 4.37 -78.95
N PRO A 570 36.30 5.12 -79.86
CA PRO A 570 36.19 4.90 -81.29
C PRO A 570 37.03 3.69 -81.70
N VAL A 571 36.47 2.85 -82.59
CA VAL A 571 37.13 1.73 -83.26
C VAL A 571 37.77 2.20 -84.56
#